data_AF-A0A9E4CID3-F1
#
_entry.id   AF-A0A9E4CID3-F1
#
_cell.length_a   1.000
_cell.length_b   1.000
_cell.length_c   1.000
_cell.angle_alpha   90.00
_cell.angle_beta   90.00
_cell.angle_gamma   90.00
#
_symmetry.space_group_name_H-M   'P 1'
#
loop_
_entity.id
_entity.type
_entity.pdbx_description
1 polymer ?
#
loop_
_entity_poly.entity_id
_entity_poly.type
_entity_poly.pdbx_seq_one_letter_code
_entity_poly.pdbx_strand_id
1 'polypeptide(L)'
;MSPQLKTIIDEARGLSPLEQIELISAISQWLGEHYPGLSIHSDFWHPKTLEALLENHPAQPFEGIDDQAVDFWPEDESADEFNAFIEQQRHEDLLSGK
;
A
#
# COMPACT_ATOMS: atom_id res chain seq x y z
N MET A 1 -20.89 -23.85 2.99
CA MET A 1 -21.36 -22.58 2.38
C MET A 1 -22.80 -22.79 1.92
N SER A 2 -23.73 -21.89 2.23
CA SER A 2 -25.12 -22.06 1.80
C SER A 2 -25.24 -21.91 0.27
N PRO A 3 -26.16 -22.63 -0.39
CA PRO A 3 -26.33 -22.53 -1.84
C PRO A 3 -26.70 -21.10 -2.27
N GLN A 4 -27.45 -20.37 -1.45
CA GLN A 4 -27.81 -18.97 -1.70
C GLN A 4 -26.58 -18.04 -1.71
N LEU A 5 -25.66 -18.22 -0.74
CA LEU A 5 -24.44 -17.41 -0.69
C LEU A 5 -23.53 -17.68 -1.89
N LYS A 6 -23.50 -18.92 -2.37
CA LYS A 6 -22.74 -19.28 -3.58
C LYS A 6 -23.26 -18.55 -4.81
N THR A 7 -24.58 -18.54 -5.01
CA THR A 7 -25.21 -17.83 -6.13
C THR A 7 -24.86 -16.35 -6.12
N ILE A 8 -24.96 -15.68 -4.96
CA ILE A 8 -24.66 -14.25 -4.83
C ILE A 8 -23.17 -13.97 -5.16
N ILE A 9 -22.25 -14.83 -4.71
CA ILE A 9 -20.81 -14.67 -5.02
C ILE A 9 -20.55 -14.87 -6.51
N ASP A 10 -21.20 -15.85 -7.13
CA ASP A 10 -21.02 -16.12 -8.57
C ASP A 10 -21.61 -14.99 -9.43
N GLU A 11 -22.71 -14.37 -9.01
CA GLU A 11 -23.28 -13.16 -9.64
C GLU A 11 -22.36 -11.94 -9.44
N ALA A 12 -21.84 -11.73 -8.23
CA ALA A 12 -20.93 -10.62 -7.92
C ALA A 12 -19.64 -10.67 -8.74
N ARG A 13 -19.16 -11.86 -9.11
CA ARG A 13 -17.99 -12.03 -10.00
C ARG A 13 -18.24 -11.56 -11.44
N GLY A 14 -19.50 -11.48 -11.87
CA GLY A 14 -19.87 -10.96 -13.18
C GLY A 14 -19.90 -9.43 -13.27
N LEU A 15 -19.85 -8.74 -12.13
CA LEU A 15 -19.81 -7.28 -12.06
C LEU A 15 -18.46 -6.73 -12.53
N SER A 16 -18.43 -5.48 -12.97
CA SER A 16 -17.17 -4.78 -13.23
C SER A 16 -16.35 -4.61 -11.94
N PRO A 17 -15.01 -4.44 -12.02
CA PRO A 17 -14.19 -4.25 -10.83
C PRO A 17 -14.65 -3.11 -9.91
N LEU A 18 -15.20 -2.03 -10.49
CA LEU A 18 -15.74 -0.91 -9.72
C LEU A 18 -16.99 -1.32 -8.93
N GLU A 19 -17.96 -1.96 -9.59
CA GLU A 19 -19.20 -2.43 -8.96
C GLU A 19 -18.92 -3.51 -7.89
N GLN A 20 -17.89 -4.33 -8.08
CA GLN A 20 -17.43 -5.28 -7.05
C GLN A 20 -16.96 -4.55 -5.78
N ILE A 21 -16.19 -3.46 -5.94
CA ILE A 21 -15.73 -2.64 -4.82
C ILE A 21 -16.91 -1.95 -4.13
N GLU A 22 -17.86 -1.40 -4.90
CA GLU A 22 -19.07 -0.79 -4.34
C GLU A 22 -19.90 -1.78 -3.53
N LEU A 23 -20.07 -3.01 -4.04
CA LEU A 23 -20.78 -4.08 -3.34
C LEU A 23 -20.08 -4.46 -2.02
N ILE A 24 -18.76 -4.60 -2.03
CA ILE A 24 -17.97 -4.91 -0.82
C ILE A 24 -18.10 -3.78 0.20
N SER A 25 -18.05 -2.53 -0.23
CA SER A 25 -18.21 -1.36 0.62
C SER A 25 -19.60 -1.32 1.28
N ALA A 26 -20.66 -1.50 0.49
CA ALA A 26 -22.04 -1.50 0.99
C ALA A 26 -22.28 -2.62 2.03
N ILE A 27 -21.77 -3.83 1.78
CA ILE A 27 -21.88 -4.94 2.73
C ILE A 27 -21.09 -4.64 4.02
N SER A 28 -19.88 -4.10 3.89
CA SER A 28 -19.02 -3.76 5.03
C SER A 28 -19.67 -2.70 5.91
N GLN A 29 -20.26 -1.66 5.31
CA GLN A 29 -20.98 -0.62 6.04
C GLN A 29 -22.21 -1.18 6.75
N TRP A 30 -23.05 -1.96 6.06
CA TRP A 30 -24.23 -2.57 6.65
C TRP A 30 -23.88 -3.44 7.86
N LEU A 31 -22.81 -4.24 7.75
CA LEU A 31 -22.33 -5.07 8.85
C LEU A 31 -21.82 -4.24 10.03
N GLY A 32 -21.07 -3.16 9.78
CA GLY A 32 -20.60 -2.25 10.83
C GLY A 32 -21.74 -1.58 11.59
N GLU A 33 -22.81 -1.18 10.90
CA GLU A 33 -23.99 -0.56 11.51
C GLU A 33 -24.83 -1.56 12.35
N HIS A 34 -24.99 -2.79 11.87
CA HIS A 34 -25.91 -3.77 12.47
C HIS A 34 -25.24 -4.72 13.47
N TYR A 35 -23.91 -4.82 13.43
CA TYR A 35 -23.13 -5.70 14.30
C TYR A 35 -21.93 -4.95 14.91
N PRO A 36 -22.15 -4.05 15.89
CA PRO A 36 -21.09 -3.24 16.49
C PRO A 36 -20.01 -4.05 17.23
N GLY A 37 -20.23 -5.36 17.46
CA GLY A 37 -19.25 -6.29 18.01
C GLY A 37 -18.44 -7.06 16.96
N LEU A 38 -18.82 -6.98 15.67
CA LEU A 38 -17.97 -7.42 14.56
C LEU A 38 -16.94 -6.30 14.37
N SER A 39 -15.74 -6.48 14.91
CA SER A 39 -14.59 -5.63 14.59
C SER A 39 -14.12 -5.95 13.17
N ILE A 40 -14.98 -5.68 12.19
CA ILE A 40 -14.56 -5.47 10.81
C ILE A 40 -13.73 -4.20 10.90
N HIS A 41 -12.49 -4.23 10.45
CA HIS A 41 -11.61 -3.06 10.43
C HIS A 41 -12.25 -1.97 9.55
N SER A 42 -13.18 -1.22 10.14
CA SER A 42 -13.95 -0.13 9.54
C SER A 42 -13.02 0.97 9.06
N ASP A 43 -11.87 1.10 9.72
CA ASP A 43 -10.78 2.02 9.42
C ASP A 43 -10.28 1.96 7.98
N PHE A 44 -10.44 0.83 7.28
CA PHE A 44 -10.02 0.72 5.88
C PHE A 44 -10.95 1.51 4.94
N TRP A 45 -12.25 1.53 5.22
CA TRP A 45 -13.26 2.17 4.38
C TRP A 45 -13.55 3.63 4.79
N HIS A 46 -13.10 4.04 5.97
CA HIS A 46 -13.24 5.42 6.43
C HIS A 46 -11.99 6.21 6.07
N PRO A 47 -12.11 7.27 5.26
CA PRO A 47 -10.97 8.15 5.00
C PRO A 47 -10.50 8.76 6.33
N LYS A 48 -9.26 8.47 6.71
CA LYS A 48 -8.64 9.07 7.89
C LYS A 48 -8.25 10.50 7.56
N THR A 49 -8.57 11.43 8.46
CA THR A 49 -8.06 12.81 8.34
C THR A 49 -6.57 12.83 8.67
N LEU A 50 -5.87 13.88 8.25
CA LEU A 50 -4.45 14.05 8.56
C LEU A 50 -4.22 14.09 10.07
N GLU A 51 -5.12 14.71 10.83
CA GLU A 51 -5.08 14.79 12.28
C GLU A 51 -5.20 13.40 12.91
N ALA A 52 -6.14 12.58 12.44
CA ALA A 52 -6.32 11.21 12.91
C ALA A 52 -5.11 10.32 12.57
N LEU A 53 -4.41 10.60 11.46
CA LEU A 53 -3.15 9.93 11.14
C LEU A 53 -2.01 10.35 12.07
N LEU A 54 -1.90 11.65 12.39
CA LEU A 54 -0.87 12.17 13.29
C LEU A 54 -1.04 11.67 14.74
N GLU A 55 -2.28 11.46 15.20
CA GLU A 55 -2.54 10.87 16.52
C GLU A 55 -2.08 9.41 16.63
N ASN A 56 -2.27 8.62 15.56
CA ASN A 56 -1.93 7.19 15.56
C ASN A 56 -0.49 6.91 15.09
N HIS A 57 0.06 7.81 14.28
CA HIS A 57 1.39 7.75 13.71
C HIS A 57 2.02 9.14 13.84
N PRO A 58 2.54 9.50 15.02
CA PRO A 58 3.21 10.78 15.20
C PRO A 58 4.41 10.83 14.26
N ALA A 59 4.31 11.68 13.23
CA ALA A 59 5.42 11.94 12.34
C ALA A 59 6.49 12.67 13.16
N GLN A 60 7.58 11.98 13.48
CA GLN A 60 8.76 12.63 14.04
C GLN A 60 9.44 13.40 12.91
N PRO A 61 9.60 14.74 13.02
CA PRO A 61 10.45 15.47 12.10
C PRO A 61 11.86 14.91 12.18
N PHE A 62 12.48 14.60 11.03
CA PHE A 62 13.90 14.26 11.01
C PHE A 62 14.71 15.51 11.38
N GLU A 63 15.59 15.40 12.37
CA GLU A 63 16.43 16.51 12.83
C GLU A 63 17.77 16.55 12.08
N GLY A 64 18.22 15.41 11.54
CA GLY A 64 19.41 15.29 10.71
C GLY A 64 19.38 14.10 9.75
N ILE A 65 20.30 14.10 8.78
CA ILE A 65 20.47 12.97 7.84
C ILE A 65 20.94 11.71 8.58
N ASP A 66 21.66 11.89 9.69
CA ASP A 66 22.14 10.79 10.54
C ASP A 66 20.99 9.98 11.16
N ASP A 67 19.79 10.56 11.31
CA ASP A 67 18.59 9.87 11.79
C ASP A 67 18.05 8.84 10.77
N GLN A 68 18.55 8.89 9.53
CA GLN A 68 18.25 7.96 8.44
C GLN A 68 19.44 7.10 8.03
N ALA A 69 20.52 7.09 8.81
CA ALA A 69 21.60 6.12 8.63
C ALA A 69 21.08 4.72 9.00
N VAL A 70 20.40 4.09 8.05
CA VAL A 70 19.90 2.72 8.20
C VAL A 70 21.05 1.77 7.89
N ASP A 71 21.36 0.88 8.83
CA ASP A 71 22.39 -0.17 8.75
C ASP A 71 22.04 -1.30 7.74
N PHE A 72 21.12 -1.01 6.80
CA PHE A 72 20.62 -1.95 5.81
C PHE A 72 21.52 -2.03 4.57
N TRP A 73 22.42 -1.06 4.37
CA TRP A 73 23.35 -1.12 3.25
C TRP A 73 24.40 -2.20 3.52
N PRO A 74 24.47 -3.29 2.73
CA PRO A 74 25.46 -4.33 2.95
C PRO A 74 26.86 -3.72 2.87
N GLU A 75 27.74 -4.02 3.84
CA GLU A 75 29.14 -3.56 3.79
C GLU A 75 29.84 -4.01 2.50
N ASP A 76 29.35 -5.10 1.92
CA ASP A 76 29.87 -5.75 0.72
C ASP A 76 29.44 -5.07 -0.61
N GLU A 77 28.50 -4.12 -0.58
CA GLU A 77 28.15 -3.29 -1.73
C GLU A 77 28.68 -1.88 -1.48
N SER A 78 29.83 -1.51 -2.04
CA SER A 78 30.32 -0.14 -1.86
C SER A 78 29.51 0.84 -2.70
N ALA A 79 29.19 2.02 -2.13
CA ALA A 79 28.57 3.10 -2.90
C ALA A 79 29.40 3.47 -4.15
N ASP A 80 30.71 3.28 -4.08
CA ASP A 80 31.64 3.49 -5.19
C ASP A 80 31.44 2.49 -6.33
N GLU A 81 31.20 1.21 -6.05
CA GLU A 81 30.87 0.20 -7.08
C GLU A 81 29.54 0.50 -7.77
N PHE A 82 28.53 0.94 -7.00
CA PHE A 82 27.26 1.38 -7.56
C PHE A 82 27.45 2.59 -8.48
N ASN A 83 28.22 3.59 -8.05
CA ASN A 83 28.52 4.77 -8.85
C ASN A 83 29.28 4.41 -10.14
N ALA A 84 30.26 3.50 -10.05
CA ALA A 84 31.01 3.01 -11.21
C ALA A 84 30.11 2.29 -12.21
N PHE A 85 29.16 1.46 -11.73
CA PHE A 85 28.17 0.81 -12.59
C PHE A 85 27.28 1.82 -13.32
N ILE A 86 26.78 2.85 -12.62
CA ILE A 86 25.94 3.90 -13.23
C ILE A 86 26.73 4.72 -14.25
N GLU A 87 27.99 5.05 -13.97
CA GLU A 87 28.86 5.76 -14.91
C GLU A 87 29.13 4.93 -16.17
N GLN A 88 29.40 3.63 -16.00
CA GLN A 88 29.56 2.70 -17.12
C GLN A 88 28.29 2.62 -17.98
N GLN A 89 27.12 2.44 -17.37
CA GLN A 89 25.84 2.39 -18.08
C GLN A 89 25.55 3.68 -18.85
N ARG A 90 25.80 4.86 -18.26
CA ARG A 90 25.64 6.13 -18.98
C ARG A 90 26.58 6.26 -20.17
N HIS A 91 27.81 5.80 -20.05
CA HIS A 91 28.74 5.78 -21.17
C HIS A 91 28.29 4.83 -22.28
N GLU A 92 27.82 3.64 -21.91
CA GLU A 92 27.28 2.67 -22.87
C GLU A 92 26.03 3.20 -23.58
N ASP A 93 25.11 3.85 -22.88
CA ASP A 93 23.92 4.48 -23.46
C ASP A 93 24.28 5.64 -24.40
N LEU A 94 25.26 6.48 -24.03
CA LEU A 94 25.75 7.56 -24.88
C LEU A 94 26.44 7.04 -26.15
N LEU A 95 27.16 5.92 -26.05
CA LEU A 95 27.84 5.27 -27.18
C LEU A 95 26.90 4.42 -28.03
N SER A 96 25.83 3.90 -27.44
CA SER A 96 24.81 3.09 -28.09
C SER A 96 23.65 3.91 -28.65
N GLY A 97 23.76 5.25 -28.63
CA GLY A 97 22.87 6.21 -29.28
C GLY A 97 22.73 5.95 -30.78
N LYS A 98 21.74 5.14 -31.13
CA LYS A 98 21.02 5.15 -32.41
C LYS A 98 19.72 5.92 -32.24
#